data_AF-Q95P99-F1
#
_entry.id   AF-Q95P99-F1
#
_cell.length_a   1.000
_cell.length_b   1.000
_cell.length_c   1.000
_cell.angle_alpha   90.00
_cell.angle_beta   90.00
_cell.angle_gamma   90.00
#
_symmetry.space_group_name_H-M   'P 1'
#
loop_
_entity.id
_entity.type
_entity.pdbx_description
1 polymer ?
#
loop_
_entity_poly.entity_id
_entity_poly.type
_entity_poly.pdbx_seq_one_letter_code
_entity_poly.pdbx_strand_id
1 'polypeptide(L)'
;MNTNTALFLAIVHCISARNEDLCTGLRNQLQEHCSLPETGVIIEGRIGKAGPQGPPGKVNYTLVQEKIEEIYQKFEVRMDNRVDQKTETCSSQIKLLEKRFNSLLTGCEKVSKYGALSWNGTGGIFNIYPDNPQQSIEVYCDLTSGGGGWTVFQRRMDGSVDFYRGWDEYVNGFGEKDKEFWLGLETIHQLTKNGNYELRVDIGNWEGERRYAQYGTFSIAGSNDNYRLTVGEYSGTAGDSLIANHNGKQFSTKDRDNDEYGSNCAVQWSGAWWYKSCHYSNLNGIYLVRGTGATAKNVAWYHWGNNYVYSFKFTEIKFRKKQN
;
A
#
# COMPACT_ATOMS: atom_id res chain seq x y z
N MET A 1 27.12 -10.13 -3.14
CA MET A 1 25.65 -9.98 -3.30
C MET A 1 25.19 -11.07 -4.25
N ASN A 2 24.14 -11.81 -3.90
CA ASN A 2 23.62 -12.90 -4.72
C ASN A 2 23.06 -12.32 -6.04
N THR A 3 23.22 -13.01 -7.17
CA THR A 3 22.79 -12.54 -8.51
C THR A 3 21.30 -12.17 -8.55
N ASN A 4 20.49 -12.86 -7.75
CA ASN A 4 19.07 -12.58 -7.55
C ASN A 4 18.78 -11.23 -6.86
N THR A 5 19.69 -10.74 -6.01
CA THR A 5 19.53 -9.45 -5.31
C THR A 5 19.89 -8.27 -6.21
N ALA A 6 20.82 -8.47 -7.14
CA ALA A 6 21.20 -7.48 -8.16
C ALA A 6 20.12 -7.33 -9.24
N LEU A 7 19.56 -8.45 -9.73
CA LEU A 7 18.45 -8.45 -10.68
C LEU A 7 17.20 -7.77 -10.10
N PHE A 8 16.94 -7.98 -8.82
CA PHE A 8 15.83 -7.35 -8.09
C PHE A 8 15.95 -5.82 -7.98
N LEU A 9 17.12 -5.30 -7.60
CA LEU A 9 17.37 -3.85 -7.55
C LEU A 9 17.32 -3.23 -8.96
N ALA A 10 17.77 -3.97 -9.97
CA ALA A 10 17.72 -3.52 -11.35
C ALA A 10 16.27 -3.45 -11.90
N ILE A 11 15.38 -4.42 -11.56
CA ILE A 11 13.97 -4.40 -11.99
C ILE A 11 13.25 -3.19 -11.41
N VAL A 12 13.50 -2.91 -10.12
CA VAL A 12 12.98 -1.72 -9.43
C VAL A 12 13.50 -0.44 -10.09
N HIS A 13 14.78 -0.39 -10.49
CA HIS A 13 15.37 0.75 -11.21
C HIS A 13 14.88 0.91 -12.67
N CYS A 14 14.58 -0.18 -13.37
CA CYS A 14 14.05 -0.11 -14.74
C CYS A 14 12.59 0.36 -14.78
N ILE A 15 11.74 -0.17 -13.88
CA ILE A 15 10.35 0.30 -13.77
C ILE A 15 10.30 1.78 -13.35
N SER A 16 11.36 2.30 -12.70
CA SER A 16 11.39 3.66 -12.15
C SER A 16 12.06 4.74 -13.01
N ALA A 17 13.05 4.43 -13.84
CA ALA A 17 13.97 5.47 -14.34
C ALA A 17 13.69 6.05 -15.74
N ARG A 18 12.76 5.49 -16.54
CA ARG A 18 12.67 5.79 -18.00
C ARG A 18 14.06 5.86 -18.68
N ASN A 19 15.00 5.03 -18.23
CA ASN A 19 16.34 4.98 -18.78
C ASN A 19 16.38 3.80 -19.74
N GLU A 20 16.25 4.09 -21.04
CA GLU A 20 16.07 3.09 -22.09
C GLU A 20 17.21 2.06 -22.11
N ASP A 21 18.45 2.45 -21.80
CA ASP A 21 19.60 1.55 -21.82
C ASP A 21 19.56 0.50 -20.68
N LEU A 22 19.14 0.90 -19.47
CA LEU A 22 19.07 0.00 -18.32
C LEU A 22 17.89 -0.98 -18.43
N CYS A 23 16.75 -0.49 -18.94
CA CYS A 23 15.61 -1.33 -19.25
C CYS A 23 15.86 -2.28 -20.41
N THR A 24 16.65 -1.87 -21.40
CA THR A 24 17.07 -2.75 -22.49
C THR A 24 17.98 -3.86 -21.97
N GLY A 25 18.91 -3.57 -21.05
CA GLY A 25 19.73 -4.60 -20.40
C GLY A 25 18.91 -5.63 -19.60
N LEU A 26 17.86 -5.19 -18.92
CA LEU A 26 16.99 -6.06 -18.14
C LEU A 26 15.99 -6.84 -18.99
N ARG A 27 15.47 -6.21 -20.04
CA ARG A 27 14.74 -6.87 -21.11
C ARG A 27 15.62 -7.94 -21.72
N ASN A 28 16.88 -7.66 -22.03
CA ASN A 28 17.84 -8.62 -22.57
C ASN A 28 18.13 -9.78 -21.61
N GLN A 29 18.19 -9.57 -20.28
CA GLN A 29 18.36 -10.68 -19.31
C GLN A 29 17.08 -11.52 -19.12
N LEU A 30 15.91 -10.89 -19.06
CA LEU A 30 14.61 -11.58 -19.07
C LEU A 30 14.37 -12.29 -20.40
N GLN A 31 14.85 -11.73 -21.50
CA GLN A 31 14.84 -12.33 -22.82
C GLN A 31 15.84 -13.48 -22.81
N GLU A 32 17.10 -13.38 -22.39
CA GLU A 32 18.00 -14.54 -22.25
C GLU A 32 17.41 -15.70 -21.42
N HIS A 33 16.61 -15.43 -20.38
CA HIS A 33 15.93 -16.46 -19.58
C HIS A 33 14.60 -16.96 -20.17
N CYS A 34 13.80 -16.10 -20.81
CA CYS A 34 12.50 -16.44 -21.42
C CYS A 34 12.53 -16.56 -22.97
N SER A 35 13.69 -16.42 -23.61
CA SER A 35 13.91 -16.53 -25.06
C SER A 35 13.81 -17.98 -25.46
N LEU A 36 12.91 -18.32 -26.39
CA LEU A 36 13.09 -19.52 -27.20
C LEU A 36 14.52 -19.50 -27.74
N PRO A 37 15.25 -20.63 -27.76
CA PRO A 37 16.57 -20.61 -28.35
C PRO A 37 16.40 -20.06 -29.77
N GLU A 38 17.02 -18.91 -30.06
CA GLU A 38 17.51 -18.61 -31.39
C GLU A 38 18.63 -19.58 -31.74
N THR A 39 18.39 -20.89 -31.55
CA THR A 39 18.88 -21.82 -32.53
C THR A 39 18.05 -21.51 -33.75
N GLY A 40 18.54 -20.57 -34.58
CA GLY A 40 18.46 -20.79 -36.01
C GLY A 40 18.81 -22.25 -36.18
N VAL A 41 17.81 -23.09 -36.42
CA VAL A 41 18.04 -24.48 -36.72
C VAL A 41 18.69 -24.44 -38.08
N ILE A 42 20.01 -24.22 -38.10
CA ILE A 42 20.81 -24.58 -39.25
C ILE A 42 20.73 -26.10 -39.22
N ILE A 43 19.75 -26.63 -39.96
CA ILE A 43 19.77 -28.02 -40.37
C ILE A 43 20.96 -28.11 -41.32
N GLU A 44 22.18 -28.19 -40.78
CA GLU A 44 23.28 -28.77 -41.54
C GLU A 44 22.94 -30.25 -41.68
N GLY A 45 22.10 -30.54 -42.66
CA GLY A 45 21.94 -31.89 -43.16
C GLY A 45 23.35 -32.35 -43.53
N ARG A 46 23.87 -33.36 -42.84
CA ARG A 46 25.08 -34.03 -43.30
C ARG A 46 24.83 -34.44 -44.75
N ILE A 47 25.58 -33.83 -45.67
CA ILE A 47 25.55 -34.22 -47.08
C ILE A 47 26.10 -35.65 -47.09
N GLY A 48 25.20 -36.63 -47.17
CA GLY A 48 25.57 -38.01 -47.38
C GLY A 48 26.34 -38.10 -48.69
N LYS A 49 27.41 -38.90 -48.72
CA LYS A 49 28.12 -39.18 -49.99
C LYS A 49 27.09 -39.68 -51.00
N ALA A 50 27.04 -39.06 -52.18
CA ALA A 50 26.17 -39.50 -53.25
C ALA A 50 26.43 -40.98 -53.53
N GLY A 51 25.40 -41.81 -53.34
CA GLY A 51 25.44 -43.20 -53.79
C GLY A 51 25.50 -43.27 -55.32
N PRO A 52 25.91 -44.39 -55.91
CA PRO A 52 25.89 -44.57 -57.36
C PRO A 52 24.48 -44.29 -57.92
N GLN A 53 24.40 -43.52 -59.02
CA GLN A 53 23.12 -43.24 -59.67
C GLN A 53 22.53 -44.55 -60.23
N GLY A 54 21.42 -44.99 -59.64
CA GLY A 54 20.58 -46.05 -60.21
C GLY A 54 19.74 -45.55 -61.39
N PRO A 55 19.11 -46.46 -62.16
CA PRO A 55 18.26 -46.09 -63.30
C PRO A 55 17.09 -45.17 -62.88
N PRO A 56 16.53 -44.33 -63.79
CA PRO A 56 15.49 -43.36 -63.45
C PRO A 56 14.22 -44.06 -62.96
N GLY A 57 14.00 -44.05 -61.65
CA GLY A 57 12.75 -44.52 -61.03
C GLY A 57 11.65 -43.47 -61.15
N LYS A 58 10.41 -43.89 -61.44
CA LYS A 58 9.24 -42.99 -61.32
C LYS A 58 9.11 -42.55 -59.86
N VAL A 59 9.23 -41.25 -59.59
CA VAL A 59 9.04 -40.68 -58.26
C VAL A 59 7.56 -40.71 -57.92
N ASN A 60 7.20 -41.32 -56.79
CA ASN A 60 5.84 -41.27 -56.25
C ASN A 60 5.67 -39.97 -55.47
N TYR A 61 5.26 -38.91 -56.18
CA TYR A 61 5.08 -37.58 -55.60
C TYR A 61 4.04 -37.56 -54.47
N THR A 62 3.03 -38.43 -54.49
CA THR A 62 2.02 -38.53 -53.42
C THR A 62 2.66 -38.95 -52.09
N LEU A 63 3.50 -39.99 -52.12
CA LEU A 63 4.23 -40.46 -50.93
C LEU A 63 5.21 -39.41 -50.39
N VAL A 64 5.79 -38.59 -51.27
CA VAL A 64 6.67 -37.48 -50.86
C VAL A 64 5.87 -36.41 -50.14
N GLN A 65 4.69 -36.02 -50.67
CA GLN A 65 3.81 -35.04 -50.04
C GLN A 65 3.32 -35.53 -48.67
N GLU A 66 2.90 -36.79 -48.54
CA GLU A 66 2.46 -37.38 -47.26
C GLU A 66 3.56 -37.32 -46.18
N LYS A 67 4.81 -37.63 -46.54
CA LYS A 67 5.94 -37.54 -45.61
C LYS A 67 6.29 -36.11 -45.23
N ILE A 68 6.17 -35.17 -46.16
CA ILE A 68 6.39 -33.74 -45.88
C ILE A 68 5.35 -33.25 -44.86
N GLU A 69 4.08 -33.60 -45.06
CA GLU A 69 3.00 -33.23 -44.14
C GLU A 69 3.20 -33.85 -42.74
N GLU A 70 3.61 -35.12 -42.67
CA GLU A 70 3.94 -35.77 -41.38
C GLU A 70 5.10 -35.06 -40.65
N ILE A 71 6.10 -34.56 -41.39
CA ILE A 71 7.22 -33.80 -40.83
C ILE A 71 6.74 -32.44 -40.31
N TYR A 72 5.90 -31.72 -41.07
CA TYR A 72 5.33 -30.44 -40.64
C TYR A 72 4.50 -30.58 -39.38
N GLN A 73 3.58 -31.55 -39.33
CA GLN A 73 2.76 -31.83 -38.15
C GLN A 73 3.62 -32.15 -36.91
N LYS A 74 4.66 -32.99 -37.06
CA LYS A 74 5.59 -33.29 -35.95
C LYS A 74 6.39 -32.06 -35.51
N PHE A 75 6.74 -31.17 -36.44
CA PHE A 75 7.46 -29.95 -36.15
C PHE A 75 6.57 -28.95 -35.39
N GLU A 76 5.34 -28.73 -35.83
CA GLU A 76 4.35 -27.86 -35.16
C GLU A 76 4.10 -28.31 -33.72
N VAL A 77 3.74 -29.59 -33.52
CA VAL A 77 3.51 -30.13 -32.16
C VAL A 77 4.73 -29.97 -31.27
N ARG A 78 5.95 -30.16 -31.80
CA ARG A 78 7.18 -29.99 -31.01
C ARG A 78 7.44 -28.53 -30.64
N MET A 79 7.11 -27.60 -31.54
CA MET A 79 7.24 -26.17 -31.30
C MET A 79 6.24 -25.72 -30.23
N ASP A 80 4.97 -26.08 -30.37
CA ASP A 80 3.91 -25.72 -29.42
C ASP A 80 4.24 -26.20 -28.01
N ASN A 81 4.61 -27.47 -27.85
CA ASN A 81 5.03 -28.02 -26.55
C ASN A 81 6.20 -27.25 -25.91
N ARG A 82 7.16 -26.77 -26.71
CA ARG A 82 8.29 -25.97 -26.20
C ARG A 82 7.86 -24.57 -25.79
N VAL A 83 6.98 -23.95 -26.57
CA VAL A 83 6.41 -22.64 -26.27
C VAL A 83 5.60 -22.71 -24.97
N ASP A 84 4.73 -23.72 -24.84
CA ASP A 84 3.90 -23.93 -23.65
C ASP A 84 4.77 -24.15 -22.41
N GLN A 85 5.72 -25.08 -22.47
CA GLN A 85 6.64 -25.36 -21.36
C GLN A 85 7.40 -24.09 -20.91
N LYS A 86 7.86 -23.27 -21.86
CA LYS A 86 8.62 -22.06 -21.55
C LYS A 86 7.73 -20.96 -20.99
N THR A 87 6.50 -20.84 -21.50
CA THR A 87 5.46 -19.93 -21.00
C THR A 87 5.10 -20.25 -19.56
N GLU A 88 4.88 -21.54 -19.24
CA GLU A 88 4.60 -21.99 -17.87
C GLU A 88 5.77 -21.70 -16.92
N THR A 89 7.00 -21.98 -17.37
CA THR A 89 8.21 -21.71 -16.59
C THR A 89 8.35 -20.21 -16.29
N CYS A 90 8.23 -19.34 -17.31
CA CYS A 90 8.34 -17.89 -17.13
C CYS A 90 7.21 -17.36 -16.22
N SER A 91 5.98 -17.86 -16.38
CA SER A 91 4.84 -17.52 -15.50
C SER A 91 5.11 -17.90 -14.03
N SER A 92 5.66 -19.09 -13.77
CA SER A 92 5.98 -19.52 -12.41
C SER A 92 7.06 -18.64 -11.74
N GLN A 93 8.05 -18.20 -12.52
CA GLN A 93 9.10 -17.32 -12.02
C GLN A 93 8.57 -15.92 -11.72
N ILE A 94 7.68 -15.37 -12.55
CA ILE A 94 7.02 -14.08 -12.31
C ILE A 94 6.23 -14.15 -11.00
N LYS A 95 5.41 -15.18 -10.79
CA LYS A 95 4.65 -15.37 -9.53
C LYS A 95 5.56 -15.45 -8.30
N LEU A 96 6.72 -16.10 -8.42
CA LEU A 96 7.71 -16.17 -7.34
C LEU A 96 8.34 -14.80 -7.05
N LEU A 97 8.62 -14.02 -8.09
CA LEU A 97 9.16 -12.66 -7.96
C LEU A 97 8.13 -11.71 -7.32
N GLU A 98 6.86 -11.76 -7.74
CA GLU A 98 5.77 -11.01 -7.13
C GLU A 98 5.63 -11.33 -5.64
N LYS A 99 5.63 -12.62 -5.28
CA LYS A 99 5.61 -13.03 -3.87
C LYS A 99 6.77 -12.46 -3.06
N ARG A 100 7.98 -12.46 -3.63
CA ARG A 100 9.17 -11.88 -2.98
C ARG A 100 9.05 -10.36 -2.87
N PHE A 101 8.56 -9.68 -3.89
CA PHE A 101 8.35 -8.23 -3.86
C PHE A 101 7.32 -7.84 -2.80
N ASN A 102 6.16 -8.50 -2.77
CA ASN A 102 5.11 -8.25 -1.78
C ASN A 102 5.62 -8.49 -0.36
N SER A 103 6.46 -9.51 -0.13
CA SER A 103 7.08 -9.76 1.18
C SER A 103 7.99 -8.64 1.70
N LEU A 104 8.39 -7.69 0.84
CA LEU A 104 9.18 -6.54 1.22
C LEU A 104 8.32 -5.31 1.56
N LEU A 105 7.10 -5.22 1.05
CA LEU A 105 6.20 -4.07 1.22
C LEU A 105 5.29 -4.24 2.44
N THR A 106 5.88 -4.45 3.62
CA THR A 106 5.13 -4.71 4.86
C THR A 106 4.40 -3.48 5.43
N GLY A 107 4.73 -2.28 4.95
CA GLY A 107 4.17 -1.02 5.43
C GLY A 107 4.70 0.17 4.62
N CYS A 108 4.15 1.36 4.87
CA CYS A 108 4.53 2.57 4.13
C CYS A 108 6.01 2.94 4.32
N GLU A 109 6.67 2.53 5.41
CA GLU A 109 8.11 2.70 5.61
C GLU A 109 8.93 1.95 4.57
N LYS A 110 8.45 0.77 4.14
CA LYS A 110 9.07 -0.02 3.08
C LYS A 110 8.74 0.54 1.70
N VAL A 111 7.51 1.01 1.51
CA VAL A 111 7.11 1.73 0.28
C VAL A 111 8.01 2.95 0.09
N SER A 112 8.22 3.75 1.13
CA SER A 112 9.10 4.92 1.09
C SER A 112 10.55 4.56 0.77
N LYS A 113 11.02 3.39 1.22
CA LYS A 113 12.41 2.96 0.99
C LYS A 113 12.63 2.32 -0.38
N TYR A 114 11.69 1.51 -0.85
CA TYR A 114 11.86 0.64 -2.01
C TYR A 114 10.95 1.00 -3.20
N GLY A 115 9.75 1.51 -2.93
CA GLY A 115 8.75 1.87 -3.93
C GLY A 115 8.78 3.34 -4.37
N ALA A 116 9.34 4.23 -3.56
CA ALA A 116 9.42 5.66 -3.87
C ALA A 116 10.53 6.05 -4.87
N LEU A 117 11.35 5.09 -5.32
CA LEU A 117 12.41 5.34 -6.31
C LEU A 117 11.85 5.70 -7.71
N SER A 118 10.52 5.60 -7.92
CA SER A 118 9.79 6.01 -9.13
C SER A 118 8.72 7.10 -8.89
N TRP A 119 8.40 7.43 -7.64
CA TRP A 119 7.27 8.28 -7.28
C TRP A 119 7.73 9.70 -6.99
N ASN A 120 7.44 10.64 -7.89
CA ASN A 120 7.72 12.07 -7.70
C ASN A 120 6.65 12.80 -6.83
N GLY A 121 5.68 12.08 -6.28
CA GLY A 121 4.62 12.66 -5.44
C GLY A 121 4.94 12.68 -3.96
N THR A 122 4.19 13.48 -3.19
CA THR A 122 4.34 13.59 -1.73
C THR A 122 3.70 12.43 -0.96
N GLY A 123 2.82 11.67 -1.62
CA GLY A 123 2.15 10.49 -1.10
C GLY A 123 1.24 9.85 -2.15
N GLY A 124 0.58 8.74 -1.82
CA GLY A 124 -0.31 8.03 -2.74
C GLY A 124 -0.94 6.78 -2.13
N ILE A 125 -1.83 6.12 -2.87
CA ILE A 125 -2.45 4.86 -2.47
C ILE A 125 -1.54 3.70 -2.86
N PHE A 126 -1.27 2.80 -1.92
CA PHE A 126 -0.43 1.61 -2.12
C PHE A 126 -1.04 0.39 -1.44
N ASN A 127 -0.72 -0.79 -1.97
CA ASN A 127 -0.97 -2.06 -1.31
C ASN A 127 0.24 -2.43 -0.44
N ILE A 128 -0.01 -2.70 0.84
CA ILE A 128 0.97 -3.23 1.79
C ILE A 128 0.61 -4.66 2.20
N TYR A 129 1.60 -5.44 2.62
CA TYR A 129 1.47 -6.86 2.96
C TYR A 129 2.09 -7.14 4.33
N PRO A 130 1.42 -6.76 5.44
CA PRO A 130 2.03 -6.79 6.77
C PRO A 130 2.34 -8.21 7.25
N ASP A 131 1.39 -9.12 7.08
CA ASP A 131 1.46 -10.50 7.62
C ASP A 131 1.64 -11.55 6.50
N ASN A 132 1.06 -11.32 5.32
CA ASN A 132 1.00 -12.32 4.24
C ASN A 132 1.21 -11.67 2.85
N PRO A 133 2.20 -12.11 2.05
CA PRO A 133 2.46 -11.59 0.69
C PRO A 133 1.32 -11.79 -0.32
N GLN A 134 0.29 -12.57 0.01
CA GLN A 134 -0.90 -12.80 -0.81
C GLN A 134 -2.11 -11.96 -0.37
N GLN A 135 -2.07 -11.33 0.81
CA GLN A 135 -3.19 -10.57 1.36
C GLN A 135 -2.75 -9.12 1.55
N SER A 136 -3.14 -8.27 0.62
CA SER A 136 -2.84 -6.85 0.69
C SER A 136 -3.85 -6.08 1.53
N ILE A 137 -3.38 -4.99 2.11
CA ILE A 137 -4.20 -3.92 2.66
C ILE A 137 -3.89 -2.67 1.85
N GLU A 138 -4.91 -2.07 1.27
CA GLU A 138 -4.77 -0.79 0.58
C GLU A 138 -4.69 0.33 1.63
N VAL A 139 -3.70 1.21 1.53
CA VAL A 139 -3.47 2.33 2.45
C VAL A 139 -3.01 3.57 1.69
N TYR A 140 -3.19 4.75 2.29
CA TYR A 140 -2.52 5.95 1.79
C TYR A 140 -1.18 6.12 2.51
N CYS A 141 -0.10 6.17 1.74
CA CYS A 141 1.24 6.44 2.25
C CYS A 141 1.62 7.90 2.05
N ASP A 142 1.96 8.60 3.13
CA ASP A 142 2.70 9.86 3.07
C ASP A 142 4.20 9.57 3.09
N LEU A 143 4.86 9.97 2.00
CA LEU A 143 6.25 9.65 1.71
C LEU A 143 7.21 10.81 2.00
N THR A 144 6.73 11.94 2.52
CA THR A 144 7.53 13.17 2.65
C THR A 144 7.53 13.78 4.05
N SER A 145 6.39 13.77 4.76
CA SER A 145 6.32 14.42 6.08
C SER A 145 7.26 13.75 7.09
N GLY A 146 8.08 14.53 7.80
CA GLY A 146 8.94 14.01 8.87
C GLY A 146 9.86 12.85 8.45
N GLY A 147 10.32 12.82 7.20
CA GLY A 147 11.15 11.75 6.63
C GLY A 147 10.37 10.62 5.95
N GLY A 148 9.04 10.75 5.82
CA GLY A 148 8.20 9.82 5.05
C GLY A 148 7.94 8.48 5.73
N GLY A 149 7.29 7.59 4.99
CA GLY A 149 6.97 6.24 5.43
C GLY A 149 5.75 6.14 6.34
N TRP A 150 4.86 7.13 6.30
CA TRP A 150 3.68 7.19 7.16
C TRP A 150 2.48 6.52 6.52
N THR A 151 1.77 5.70 7.28
CA THR A 151 0.47 5.14 6.92
C THR A 151 -0.61 6.06 7.46
N VAL A 152 -1.36 6.72 6.59
CA VAL A 152 -2.46 7.62 6.96
C VAL A 152 -3.70 6.78 7.28
N PHE A 153 -4.34 7.06 8.42
CA PHE A 153 -5.57 6.38 8.80
C PHE A 153 -6.77 7.30 9.00
N GLN A 154 -6.55 8.62 9.02
CA GLN A 154 -7.61 9.60 9.05
C GLN A 154 -7.18 10.83 8.25
N ARG A 155 -8.09 11.37 7.44
CA ARG A 155 -7.92 12.68 6.80
C ARG A 155 -9.22 13.49 6.81
N ARG A 156 -9.12 14.77 7.18
CA ARG A 156 -10.13 15.82 7.00
C ARG A 156 -9.52 16.95 6.18
N MET A 157 -10.24 17.46 5.18
CA MET A 157 -9.74 18.49 4.27
C MET A 157 -10.82 19.39 3.66
N ASP A 158 -12.07 18.93 3.53
CA ASP A 158 -13.11 19.65 2.81
C ASP A 158 -14.55 19.43 3.32
N GLY A 159 -14.76 18.49 4.25
CA GLY A 159 -16.07 18.16 4.79
C GLY A 159 -16.97 17.38 3.85
N SER A 160 -16.42 16.77 2.79
CA SER A 160 -17.17 15.94 1.83
C SER A 160 -17.70 14.64 2.43
N VAL A 161 -17.11 14.17 3.54
CA VAL A 161 -17.51 12.93 4.21
C VAL A 161 -18.08 13.25 5.60
N ASP A 162 -19.25 12.70 5.89
CA ASP A 162 -19.82 12.74 7.24
C ASP A 162 -19.06 11.76 8.16
N PHE A 163 -18.54 12.26 9.29
CA PHE A 163 -17.82 11.50 10.31
C PHE A 163 -18.71 11.16 11.52
N TYR A 164 -19.97 11.60 11.57
CA TYR A 164 -20.90 11.26 12.65
C TYR A 164 -21.53 9.88 12.44
N ARG A 165 -20.67 8.86 12.42
CA ARG A 165 -20.96 7.46 12.07
C ARG A 165 -21.10 6.55 13.29
N GLY A 166 -21.69 5.38 13.09
CA GLY A 166 -21.87 4.36 14.13
C GLY A 166 -20.63 3.49 14.34
N TRP A 167 -20.67 2.62 15.35
CA TRP A 167 -19.59 1.71 15.72
C TRP A 167 -19.08 0.87 14.55
N ASP A 168 -19.97 0.17 13.85
CA ASP A 168 -19.58 -0.75 12.78
C ASP A 168 -18.88 -0.03 11.60
N GLU A 169 -19.30 1.20 11.28
CA GLU A 169 -18.64 2.02 10.26
C GLU A 169 -17.23 2.42 10.70
N TYR A 170 -17.04 2.78 11.98
CA TYR A 170 -15.70 3.08 12.52
C TYR A 170 -14.80 1.84 12.64
N VAL A 171 -15.36 0.66 12.86
CA VAL A 171 -14.60 -0.60 12.84
C VAL A 171 -14.10 -0.94 11.44
N ASN A 172 -14.99 -0.85 10.44
CA ASN A 172 -14.70 -1.25 9.07
C ASN A 172 -13.96 -0.19 8.23
N GLY A 173 -14.15 1.09 8.56
CA GLY A 173 -13.63 2.20 7.76
C GLY A 173 -14.65 2.77 6.79
N PHE A 174 -14.43 4.01 6.35
CA PHE A 174 -15.29 4.73 5.41
C PHE A 174 -14.53 5.85 4.70
N GLY A 175 -15.08 6.33 3.58
CA GLY A 175 -14.46 7.38 2.75
C GLY A 175 -13.45 6.85 1.74
N GLU A 176 -12.82 7.77 1.02
CA GLU A 176 -11.85 7.46 -0.05
C GLU A 176 -10.44 7.87 0.38
N LYS A 177 -9.46 6.98 0.24
CA LYS A 177 -8.12 7.14 0.85
C LYS A 177 -7.31 8.32 0.28
N ASP A 178 -7.64 8.78 -0.92
CA ASP A 178 -7.10 9.97 -1.57
C ASP A 178 -7.87 11.27 -1.22
N LYS A 179 -9.00 11.18 -0.52
CA LYS A 179 -9.84 12.29 -0.04
C LYS A 179 -9.96 12.24 1.50
N GLU A 180 -11.13 12.57 2.05
CA GLU A 180 -11.47 12.35 3.47
C GLU A 180 -11.85 10.89 3.73
N PHE A 181 -11.26 10.31 4.78
CA PHE A 181 -11.53 8.92 5.14
C PHE A 181 -11.15 8.60 6.58
N TRP A 182 -11.63 7.44 7.02
CA TRP A 182 -11.21 6.71 8.21
C TRP A 182 -10.87 5.27 7.81
N LEU A 183 -9.67 4.79 8.15
CA LEU A 183 -9.16 3.49 7.70
C LEU A 183 -9.88 2.27 8.31
N GLY A 184 -10.52 2.45 9.46
CA GLY A 184 -11.16 1.37 10.22
C GLY A 184 -10.33 0.95 11.43
N LEU A 185 -10.97 0.86 12.59
CA LEU A 185 -10.32 0.48 13.86
C LEU A 185 -9.71 -0.93 13.79
N GLU A 186 -10.37 -1.87 13.11
CA GLU A 186 -9.81 -3.22 13.00
C GLU A 186 -8.51 -3.22 12.19
N THR A 187 -8.49 -2.52 11.06
CA THR A 187 -7.28 -2.36 10.24
C THR A 187 -6.16 -1.67 11.04
N ILE A 188 -6.46 -0.59 11.76
CA ILE A 188 -5.47 0.12 12.58
C ILE A 188 -4.93 -0.78 13.69
N HIS A 189 -5.78 -1.56 14.36
CA HIS A 189 -5.36 -2.52 15.38
C HIS A 189 -4.43 -3.57 14.78
N GLN A 190 -4.83 -4.22 13.68
CA GLN A 190 -4.01 -5.25 13.04
C GLN A 190 -2.64 -4.72 12.59
N LEU A 191 -2.57 -3.47 12.14
CA LEU A 191 -1.32 -2.83 11.72
C LEU A 191 -0.43 -2.37 12.89
N THR A 192 -0.99 -2.15 14.08
CA THR A 192 -0.26 -1.59 15.24
C THR A 192 -0.12 -2.56 16.42
N LYS A 193 -0.74 -3.75 16.35
CA LYS A 193 -0.71 -4.77 17.42
C LYS A 193 0.70 -5.26 17.77
N ASN A 194 1.62 -5.29 16.78
CA ASN A 194 2.93 -5.90 16.90
C ASN A 194 4.06 -4.92 16.55
N GLY A 195 4.79 -4.47 17.57
CA GLY A 195 5.98 -3.62 17.43
C GLY A 195 5.77 -2.20 17.95
N ASN A 196 6.78 -1.37 17.74
CA ASN A 196 6.78 0.01 18.23
C ASN A 196 6.41 0.95 17.09
N TYR A 197 5.28 1.63 17.25
CA TYR A 197 4.81 2.63 16.29
C TYR A 197 4.83 4.02 16.92
N GLU A 198 5.07 5.01 16.09
CA GLU A 198 4.86 6.41 16.42
C GLU A 198 3.67 6.97 15.64
N LEU A 199 3.01 7.96 16.22
CA LEU A 199 1.86 8.66 15.66
C LEU A 199 2.26 10.10 15.32
N ARG A 200 1.76 10.60 14.20
CA ARG A 200 1.83 12.01 13.83
C ARG A 200 0.45 12.52 13.46
N VAL A 201 0.12 13.70 13.99
CA VAL A 201 -1.08 14.46 13.66
C VAL A 201 -0.62 15.75 12.98
N ASP A 202 -0.89 15.89 11.69
CA ASP A 202 -0.69 17.14 10.96
C ASP A 202 -1.99 17.94 10.96
N ILE A 203 -1.93 19.22 11.32
CA ILE A 203 -3.09 20.08 11.51
C ILE A 203 -2.88 21.36 10.68
N GLY A 204 -3.92 21.82 9.98
CA GLY A 204 -3.90 23.05 9.21
C GLY A 204 -5.06 23.98 9.53
N ASN A 205 -4.76 25.27 9.71
CA ASN A 205 -5.75 26.30 9.95
C ASN A 205 -6.30 26.89 8.63
N TRP A 206 -7.22 27.84 8.69
CA TRP A 206 -7.85 28.43 7.50
C TRP A 206 -6.94 29.43 6.78
N GLU A 207 -5.96 29.99 7.49
CA GLU A 207 -4.96 30.94 7.02
C GLU A 207 -3.76 30.26 6.34
N GLY A 208 -3.70 28.93 6.37
CA GLY A 208 -2.65 28.13 5.71
C GLY A 208 -1.45 27.76 6.60
N GLU A 209 -1.45 28.17 7.87
CA GLU A 209 -0.46 27.70 8.85
C GLU A 209 -0.63 26.19 9.08
N ARG A 210 0.50 25.49 9.21
CA ARG A 210 0.56 24.05 9.49
C ARG A 210 1.34 23.80 10.77
N ARG A 211 0.79 22.99 11.66
CA ARG A 211 1.46 22.49 12.86
C ARG A 211 1.31 20.99 12.96
N TYR A 212 2.12 20.39 13.82
CA TYR A 212 2.04 18.96 14.07
C TYR A 212 2.18 18.61 15.54
N ALA A 213 1.61 17.47 15.91
CA ALA A 213 1.87 16.77 17.16
C ALA A 213 2.35 15.37 16.83
N GLN A 214 3.45 14.94 17.45
CA GLN A 214 4.05 13.63 17.23
C GLN A 214 4.21 12.92 18.58
N TYR A 215 3.95 11.63 18.59
CA TYR A 215 3.93 10.79 19.78
C TYR A 215 4.80 9.57 19.51
N GLY A 216 5.86 9.40 20.29
CA GLY A 216 6.84 8.34 20.10
C GLY A 216 6.34 6.93 20.45
N THR A 217 5.13 6.81 21.00
CA THR A 217 4.42 5.54 21.21
C THR A 217 2.98 5.67 20.71
N PHE A 218 2.52 4.66 19.96
CA PHE A 218 1.15 4.55 19.48
C PHE A 218 0.75 3.09 19.26
N SER A 219 -0.43 2.72 19.76
CA SER A 219 -1.15 1.51 19.36
C SER A 219 -2.62 1.62 19.77
N ILE A 220 -3.46 0.75 19.21
CA ILE A 220 -4.81 0.55 19.73
C ILE A 220 -5.04 -0.93 20.05
N ALA A 221 -5.81 -1.18 21.10
CA ALA A 221 -6.18 -2.54 21.50
C ALA A 221 -7.17 -3.18 20.51
N GLY A 222 -7.49 -4.46 20.72
CA GLY A 222 -8.49 -5.16 19.91
C GLY A 222 -9.92 -4.82 20.31
N SER A 223 -10.89 -5.42 19.62
CA SER A 223 -12.32 -5.25 19.88
C SER A 223 -12.74 -5.69 21.30
N ASN A 224 -12.01 -6.62 21.91
CA ASN A 224 -12.22 -7.08 23.28
C ASN A 224 -11.93 -6.01 24.35
N ASP A 225 -11.16 -4.98 24.01
CA ASP A 225 -10.91 -3.80 24.86
C ASP A 225 -11.32 -2.51 24.13
N ASN A 226 -12.37 -2.60 23.31
CA ASN A 226 -13.01 -1.46 22.64
C ASN A 226 -12.00 -0.52 21.95
N TYR A 227 -10.96 -1.08 21.34
CA TYR A 227 -9.92 -0.35 20.63
C TYR A 227 -9.22 0.75 21.47
N ARG A 228 -8.97 0.47 22.76
CA ARG A 228 -8.30 1.40 23.68
C ARG A 228 -7.03 2.00 23.09
N LEU A 229 -6.89 3.33 23.17
CA LEU A 229 -5.71 4.06 22.71
C LEU A 229 -4.56 3.93 23.70
N THR A 230 -3.37 3.65 23.18
CA THR A 230 -2.10 3.88 23.88
C THR A 230 -1.30 4.92 23.11
N VAL A 231 -0.97 6.03 23.76
CA VAL A 231 -0.20 7.13 23.16
C VAL A 231 0.70 7.81 24.18
N GLY A 232 1.92 8.17 23.80
CA GLY A 232 2.90 8.77 24.72
C GLY A 232 4.06 9.47 24.01
N GLU A 233 4.98 10.03 24.80
CA GLU A 233 6.20 10.69 24.30
C GLU A 233 5.90 11.84 23.31
N TYR A 234 5.10 12.82 23.74
CA TYR A 234 4.73 13.97 22.89
C TYR A 234 5.95 14.83 22.50
N SER A 235 5.92 15.29 21.25
CA SER A 235 6.75 16.35 20.68
C SER A 235 5.98 17.10 19.59
N GLY A 236 6.43 18.29 19.21
CA GLY A 236 5.85 19.05 18.09
C GLY A 236 5.41 20.46 18.44
N THR A 237 4.70 21.09 17.52
CA THR A 237 4.36 22.53 17.56
C THR A 237 2.88 22.83 17.82
N ALA A 238 2.01 21.82 17.74
CA ALA A 238 0.56 21.98 17.91
C ALA A 238 0.08 21.94 19.38
N GLY A 239 0.98 21.66 20.33
CA GLY A 239 0.61 21.36 21.71
C GLY A 239 -0.08 20.00 21.86
N ASP A 240 -0.06 19.43 23.06
CA ASP A 240 -0.52 18.06 23.30
C ASP A 240 -2.01 18.00 23.68
N SER A 241 -2.87 17.72 22.69
CA SER A 241 -4.31 17.51 22.93
C SER A 241 -4.74 16.04 22.96
N LEU A 242 -3.81 15.09 23.13
CA LEU A 242 -4.10 13.66 23.23
C LEU A 242 -3.81 13.06 24.61
N ILE A 243 -2.59 13.16 25.14
CA ILE A 243 -2.18 12.29 26.26
C ILE A 243 -3.08 12.47 27.49
N ALA A 244 -3.31 13.71 27.92
CA ALA A 244 -4.01 14.00 29.18
C ALA A 244 -5.48 13.51 29.23
N ASN A 245 -6.17 13.47 28.08
CA ASN A 245 -7.60 13.16 28.01
C ASN A 245 -7.94 11.91 27.20
N HIS A 246 -7.02 11.38 26.40
CA HIS A 246 -7.35 10.31 25.44
C HIS A 246 -6.49 9.06 25.62
N ASN A 247 -5.29 9.18 26.20
CA ASN A 247 -4.46 8.01 26.47
C ASN A 247 -5.16 7.07 27.45
N GLY A 248 -5.13 5.77 27.14
CA GLY A 248 -5.76 4.72 27.93
C GLY A 248 -7.28 4.70 27.85
N LYS A 249 -7.92 5.48 26.97
CA LYS A 249 -9.39 5.51 26.82
C LYS A 249 -9.87 4.60 25.70
N GLN A 250 -11.05 4.04 25.89
CA GLN A 250 -11.74 3.22 24.90
C GLN A 250 -12.39 4.11 23.83
N PHE A 251 -12.62 3.56 22.64
CA PHE A 251 -13.25 4.32 21.57
C PHE A 251 -14.77 4.41 21.80
N SER A 252 -15.37 5.57 21.58
CA SER A 252 -16.82 5.80 21.71
C SER A 252 -17.41 6.34 20.42
N THR A 253 -18.65 5.93 20.14
CA THR A 253 -19.46 6.34 18.98
C THR A 253 -20.88 6.66 19.44
N LYS A 254 -21.70 7.25 18.57
CA LYS A 254 -23.08 7.67 18.91
C LYS A 254 -23.98 6.53 19.41
N ASP A 255 -23.66 5.30 19.06
CA ASP A 255 -24.39 4.06 19.36
C ASP A 255 -23.61 3.10 20.29
N ARG A 256 -22.39 3.46 20.72
CA ARG A 256 -21.62 2.70 21.71
C ARG A 256 -20.83 3.64 22.63
N ASP A 257 -21.30 3.76 23.86
CA ASP A 257 -20.70 4.58 24.90
C ASP A 257 -19.69 3.75 25.72
N ASN A 258 -18.41 4.10 25.59
CA ASN A 258 -17.31 3.52 26.36
C ASN A 258 -16.48 4.62 27.06
N ASP A 259 -17.03 5.82 27.22
CA ASP A 259 -16.34 6.93 27.88
C ASP A 259 -16.60 6.97 29.40
N GLU A 260 -15.97 7.91 30.09
CA GLU A 260 -16.04 8.02 31.56
C GLU A 260 -17.00 9.15 31.99
N TYR A 261 -17.76 9.72 31.06
CA TYR A 261 -18.71 10.80 31.36
C TYR A 261 -20.08 10.24 31.73
N GLY A 262 -20.91 11.06 32.40
CA GLY A 262 -22.26 10.65 32.81
C GLY A 262 -23.25 10.49 31.65
N SER A 263 -22.86 10.88 30.44
CA SER A 263 -23.62 10.76 29.20
C SER A 263 -22.67 10.55 28.03
N ASN A 264 -23.16 9.98 26.92
CA ASN A 264 -22.32 9.68 25.77
C ASN A 264 -21.68 10.94 25.14
N CYS A 265 -20.34 11.06 25.26
CA CYS A 265 -19.56 12.16 24.70
C CYS A 265 -19.65 12.22 23.17
N ALA A 266 -19.73 11.07 22.49
CA ALA A 266 -19.86 11.01 21.04
C ALA A 266 -21.15 11.66 20.55
N VAL A 267 -22.26 11.48 21.29
CA VAL A 267 -23.54 12.16 21.00
C VAL A 267 -23.45 13.66 21.29
N GLN A 268 -22.91 14.03 22.45
CA GLN A 268 -22.80 15.43 22.87
C GLN A 268 -21.90 16.26 21.95
N TRP A 269 -20.78 15.70 21.49
CA TRP A 269 -19.77 16.38 20.69
C TRP A 269 -19.76 15.99 19.21
N SER A 270 -20.77 15.23 18.77
CA SER A 270 -21.08 14.91 17.37
C SER A 270 -19.85 14.41 16.59
N GLY A 271 -19.17 13.41 17.16
CA GLY A 271 -18.00 12.76 16.58
C GLY A 271 -17.85 11.33 17.11
N ALA A 272 -16.68 10.73 16.88
CA ALA A 272 -16.30 9.48 17.51
C ALA A 272 -14.80 9.49 17.80
N TRP A 273 -14.45 9.10 19.02
CA TRP A 273 -13.10 9.29 19.52
C TRP A 273 -12.83 8.46 20.78
N TRP A 274 -11.58 8.45 21.21
CA TRP A 274 -11.18 7.94 22.53
C TRP A 274 -11.53 8.96 23.63
N TYR A 275 -12.81 9.20 23.86
CA TYR A 275 -13.28 10.21 24.81
C TYR A 275 -13.01 9.77 26.26
N LYS A 276 -12.76 10.77 27.14
CA LYS A 276 -12.74 10.60 28.60
C LYS A 276 -13.95 11.27 29.22
N SER A 277 -13.89 12.59 29.38
CA SER A 277 -14.97 13.42 29.94
C SER A 277 -14.80 14.91 29.56
N CYS A 278 -14.85 15.31 28.28
CA CYS A 278 -14.97 14.47 27.09
C CYS A 278 -13.69 14.51 26.25
N HIS A 279 -13.20 15.69 25.88
CA HIS A 279 -12.05 15.79 24.97
C HIS A 279 -11.19 17.04 25.13
N TYR A 280 -9.93 16.93 24.74
CA TYR A 280 -9.10 18.06 24.28
C TYR A 280 -8.91 18.08 22.76
N SER A 281 -9.21 16.97 22.07
CA SER A 281 -9.22 16.88 20.60
C SER A 281 -10.47 16.17 20.10
N ASN A 282 -11.02 16.63 18.98
CA ASN A 282 -12.21 16.05 18.35
C ASN A 282 -12.06 16.06 16.82
N LEU A 283 -11.00 15.42 16.29
CA LEU A 283 -10.66 15.51 14.87
C LEU A 283 -11.70 14.83 13.95
N ASN A 284 -12.57 14.01 14.52
CA ASN A 284 -13.71 13.36 13.86
C ASN A 284 -15.04 14.12 14.08
N GLY A 285 -14.98 15.34 14.61
CA GLY A 285 -16.15 16.20 14.77
C GLY A 285 -16.70 16.74 13.43
N ILE A 286 -17.73 17.57 13.54
CA ILE A 286 -18.38 18.26 12.44
C ILE A 286 -17.37 19.18 11.73
N TYR A 287 -17.31 19.08 10.41
CA TYR A 287 -16.46 19.96 9.60
C TYR A 287 -17.11 21.34 9.45
N LEU A 288 -16.60 22.35 10.15
CA LEU A 288 -17.13 23.71 10.10
C LEU A 288 -16.29 24.60 9.19
N VAL A 289 -16.86 24.97 8.04
CA VAL A 289 -16.21 25.79 7.02
C VAL A 289 -15.82 27.16 7.59
N ARG A 290 -14.60 27.63 7.28
CA ARG A 290 -14.03 28.90 7.78
C ARG A 290 -13.92 29.01 9.30
N GLY A 291 -13.98 27.89 10.03
CA GLY A 291 -13.89 27.90 11.49
C GLY A 291 -15.11 28.52 12.16
N THR A 292 -16.20 28.76 11.44
CA THR A 292 -17.39 29.43 11.96
C THR A 292 -18.40 28.40 12.49
N GLY A 293 -18.90 28.63 13.70
CA GLY A 293 -19.99 27.82 14.27
C GLY A 293 -20.04 27.75 15.80
N ALA A 294 -19.08 28.38 16.50
CA ALA A 294 -19.10 28.60 17.95
C ALA A 294 -19.52 27.37 18.79
N THR A 295 -19.15 26.17 18.35
CA THR A 295 -19.50 24.91 19.00
C THR A 295 -18.29 24.03 19.12
N ALA A 296 -18.15 23.30 20.23
CA ALA A 296 -17.06 22.35 20.44
C ALA A 296 -17.28 20.98 19.75
N LYS A 297 -18.36 20.86 18.99
CA LYS A 297 -18.65 19.70 18.12
C LYS A 297 -17.75 19.60 16.88
N ASN A 298 -16.81 20.53 16.74
CA ASN A 298 -16.06 20.74 15.50
C ASN A 298 -14.79 19.88 15.40
N VAL A 299 -14.05 20.01 14.29
CA VAL A 299 -12.70 19.45 14.11
C VAL A 299 -11.71 20.21 15.02
N ALA A 300 -11.64 19.79 16.28
CA ALA A 300 -10.97 20.55 17.35
C ALA A 300 -9.59 20.01 17.74
N TRP A 301 -8.67 20.93 18.05
CA TRP A 301 -7.40 20.66 18.75
C TRP A 301 -7.11 21.79 19.76
N TYR A 302 -7.43 21.54 21.03
CA TYR A 302 -7.49 22.58 22.07
C TYR A 302 -6.21 23.40 22.21
N HIS A 303 -5.05 22.75 22.30
CA HIS A 303 -3.80 23.44 22.62
C HIS A 303 -3.29 24.36 21.51
N TRP A 304 -3.68 24.14 20.25
CA TRP A 304 -3.37 25.08 19.18
C TRP A 304 -4.49 26.10 18.99
N GLY A 305 -5.75 25.66 19.00
CA GLY A 305 -6.89 26.57 18.88
C GLY A 305 -7.01 27.54 20.06
N ASN A 306 -6.40 27.23 21.20
CA ASN A 306 -6.50 27.93 22.49
C ASN A 306 -7.97 28.11 22.95
N ASN A 307 -8.86 27.25 22.46
CA ASN A 307 -10.27 27.16 22.80
C ASN A 307 -10.85 25.87 22.18
N TYR A 308 -12.12 25.58 22.47
CA TYR A 308 -12.82 24.43 21.91
C TYR A 308 -13.61 24.72 20.62
N VAL A 309 -13.77 25.99 20.23
CA VAL A 309 -14.71 26.41 19.19
C VAL A 309 -14.06 26.67 17.83
N TYR A 310 -12.73 26.69 17.75
CA TYR A 310 -11.99 26.81 16.50
C TYR A 310 -11.95 25.47 15.77
N SER A 311 -12.59 25.41 14.59
CA SER A 311 -12.53 24.23 13.71
C SER A 311 -11.35 24.34 12.75
N PHE A 312 -10.47 23.35 12.77
CA PHE A 312 -9.36 23.27 11.81
C PHE A 312 -9.84 22.89 10.41
N LYS A 313 -9.14 23.42 9.40
CA LYS A 313 -9.43 23.16 7.98
C LYS A 313 -8.94 21.79 7.54
N PHE A 314 -7.80 21.37 8.06
CA PHE A 314 -7.17 20.12 7.68
C PHE A 314 -6.68 19.37 8.90
N THR A 315 -6.89 18.06 8.89
CA THR A 315 -6.23 17.14 9.82
C THR A 315 -5.82 15.90 9.07
N GLU A 316 -4.64 15.37 9.37
CA GLU A 316 -4.24 14.04 8.93
C GLU A 316 -3.58 13.30 10.09
N ILE A 317 -4.08 12.10 10.38
CA ILE A 317 -3.53 11.25 11.42
C ILE A 317 -2.88 10.04 10.75
N LYS A 318 -1.62 9.80 11.12
CA LYS A 318 -0.79 8.80 10.48
C LYS A 318 0.16 8.15 11.47
N PHE A 319 0.51 6.90 11.23
CA PHE A 319 1.48 6.18 12.06
C PHE A 319 2.56 5.55 11.19
N ARG A 320 3.71 5.28 11.80
CA ARG A 320 4.76 4.46 11.17
C ARG A 320 5.52 3.68 12.23
N LYS A 321 6.17 2.60 11.79
CA LYS A 321 7.05 1.82 12.66
C LYS A 321 8.26 2.67 13.04
N LYS A 322 8.58 2.75 14.34
CA LYS A 322 9.74 3.48 14.85
C LYS A 322 11.00 2.83 14.30
N GLN A 323 11.88 3.63 13.70
CA GLN A 323 13.18 3.16 13.22
C GLN A 323 14.15 3.19 14.41
N ASN A 324 14.68 2.02 14.77
CA ASN A 324 15.74 1.90 15.78
C ASN A 324 17.07 2.39 15.23
#